data_AF-A0A7R9ZY98-F1
#
_entry.id   AF-A0A7R9ZY98-F1
#
_cell.length_a   1.000
_cell.length_b   1.000
_cell.length_c   1.000
_cell.angle_alpha   90.00
_cell.angle_beta   90.00
_cell.angle_gamma   90.00
#
_symmetry.space_group_name_H-M   'P 1'
#
loop_
_entity.id
_entity.type
_entity.pdbx_description
1 polymer ?
#
loop_
_entity_poly.entity_id
_entity_poly.type
_entity_poly.pdbx_seq_one_letter_code
_entity_poly.pdbx_strand_id
1 'polypeptide(L)'
;MSLRLLRKELGAEAPVASAQARAVVQPAGRGRGGGYPSRGAPSADIGQRVEAFIKESDIDERTADALRDADPAAQQAVLERGTLSNTRDPSQVLRARLRAALRDVAPEGGDVGGGGSGGGGAGAAAAGGSARVIAPQVVGGFRGSTAQAAHIAATKKAAADSAREKEQDWKNASEVAVRSGLGLQAVEERKQREEEERQAREAAERREAERLLREAAERRAREEEEARRAKEEADRRRREEAERAAQAEADRRAREEEERQ
;
A
#
# COMPACT_ATOMS: atom_id res chain seq x y z
N MET A 1 27.40 -24.12 1.22
CA MET A 1 28.10 -24.08 -0.08
C MET A 1 27.06 -23.84 -1.16
N SER A 2 26.80 -22.56 -1.44
CA SER A 2 25.79 -22.09 -2.38
C SER A 2 26.44 -21.82 -3.73
N LEU A 3 25.74 -22.19 -4.80
CA LEU A 3 26.09 -21.98 -6.20
C LEU A 3 26.12 -20.47 -6.56
N ARG A 4 27.11 -19.74 -6.03
CA ARG A 4 27.52 -18.38 -6.42
C ARG A 4 29.00 -18.38 -6.82
N LEU A 5 29.43 -19.44 -7.50
CA LEU A 5 30.85 -19.70 -7.76
C LEU A 5 31.15 -20.02 -9.24
N LEU A 6 30.35 -19.52 -10.19
CA LEU A 6 30.65 -19.71 -11.61
C LEU A 6 30.22 -18.53 -12.49
N ARG A 7 30.72 -17.33 -12.19
CA ARG A 7 30.80 -16.23 -13.17
C ARG A 7 31.87 -15.21 -12.78
N LYS A 8 33.11 -15.65 -12.74
CA LYS A 8 34.27 -14.79 -12.51
C LYS A 8 35.41 -15.26 -13.40
N GLU A 9 35.34 -14.94 -14.68
CA GLU A 9 36.48 -14.92 -15.60
C GLU A 9 36.09 -14.16 -16.89
N LEU A 10 37.06 -13.46 -17.48
CA LEU A 10 36.98 -12.37 -18.48
C LEU A 10 36.71 -10.99 -17.84
N GLY A 11 37.69 -10.16 -17.44
CA GLY A 11 39.08 -10.07 -17.88
C GLY A 11 39.22 -9.21 -19.14
N ALA A 12 39.07 -7.88 -19.01
CA ALA A 12 39.57 -6.90 -19.99
C ALA A 12 39.72 -5.52 -19.33
N GLU A 13 40.96 -5.09 -19.17
CA GLU A 13 41.43 -3.76 -18.78
C GLU A 13 41.29 -2.77 -19.97
N ALA A 14 41.16 -1.44 -19.83
CA ALA A 14 42.16 -0.42 -19.45
C ALA A 14 41.64 0.96 -20.01
N PRO A 15 42.31 2.13 -19.88
CA PRO A 15 42.75 2.80 -18.65
C PRO A 15 42.65 4.36 -18.66
N VAL A 16 43.06 4.97 -17.53
CA VAL A 16 43.62 6.32 -17.26
C VAL A 16 43.04 7.59 -17.92
N ALA A 17 42.58 8.54 -17.08
CA ALA A 17 42.91 9.96 -17.24
C ALA A 17 42.84 10.71 -15.90
N SER A 18 44.01 11.13 -15.43
CA SER A 18 44.26 12.02 -14.30
C SER A 18 44.19 13.50 -14.72
N ALA A 19 43.54 14.35 -13.94
CA ALA A 19 43.79 15.81 -13.90
C ALA A 19 43.30 16.32 -12.53
N GLN A 20 44.20 16.33 -11.53
CA GLN A 20 44.97 17.50 -11.10
C GLN A 20 44.16 18.60 -10.40
N ALA A 21 44.63 18.85 -9.17
CA ALA A 21 44.22 19.81 -8.18
C ALA A 21 44.07 21.25 -8.68
N ARG A 22 43.19 22.00 -8.00
CA ARG A 22 43.48 23.37 -7.59
C ARG A 22 42.69 23.77 -6.34
N ALA A 23 43.43 23.99 -5.26
CA ALA A 23 42.99 24.63 -4.04
C ALA A 23 43.05 26.16 -4.22
N VAL A 24 42.00 26.88 -3.80
CA VAL A 24 42.05 28.33 -3.56
C VAL A 24 41.05 28.71 -2.45
N VAL A 25 41.60 29.09 -1.30
CA VAL A 25 41.25 30.24 -0.43
C VAL A 25 39.91 30.20 0.35
N GLN A 26 40.07 29.99 1.66
CA GLN A 26 39.26 30.63 2.70
C GLN A 26 39.48 32.15 2.72
N PRO A 27 38.48 32.93 3.15
CA PRO A 27 38.77 33.94 4.15
C PRO A 27 37.93 33.76 5.41
N ALA A 28 38.65 33.85 6.52
CA ALA A 28 38.09 34.02 7.85
C ALA A 28 37.36 35.37 7.95
N GLY A 29 36.08 35.32 8.30
CA GLY A 29 35.32 36.46 8.80
C GLY A 29 34.91 36.19 10.25
N ARG A 30 35.66 36.73 11.22
CA ARG A 30 35.18 36.87 12.60
C ARG A 30 34.10 37.96 12.62
N GLY A 31 32.85 37.55 12.84
CA GLY A 31 31.74 38.43 13.21
C GLY A 31 31.19 38.03 14.57
N ARG A 32 31.57 38.78 15.60
CA ARG A 32 31.04 38.74 16.96
C ARG A 32 29.71 39.52 16.97
N GLY A 33 28.63 38.92 17.43
CA GLY A 33 27.32 39.54 17.65
C GLY A 33 26.23 38.52 17.33
N GLY A 34 25.48 37.97 18.29
CA GLY A 34 24.59 38.74 19.15
C GLY A 34 23.22 38.73 18.50
N GLY A 35 22.36 37.80 18.90
CA GLY A 35 21.00 37.69 18.39
C GLY A 35 20.63 36.24 18.10
N TYR A 36 20.23 35.51 19.15
CA TYR A 36 19.27 34.43 18.95
C TYR A 36 18.12 35.03 18.14
N PRO A 37 17.78 34.56 16.92
CA PRO A 37 16.55 34.99 16.30
C PRO A 37 15.44 34.60 17.26
N SER A 38 14.86 35.67 17.78
CA SER A 38 13.63 35.76 18.55
C SER A 38 12.71 34.58 18.30
N ARG A 39 12.30 33.93 19.40
CA ARG A 39 11.01 33.24 19.48
C ARG A 39 9.91 34.27 19.18
N GLY A 40 9.67 34.52 17.90
CA GLY A 40 8.60 35.34 17.37
C GLY A 40 7.78 34.50 16.39
N ALA A 41 6.64 34.01 16.87
CA ALA A 41 5.45 33.57 16.13
C ALA A 41 5.64 32.72 14.85
N PRO A 42 5.58 31.37 14.93
CA PRO A 42 5.49 30.52 13.73
C PRO A 42 4.07 30.35 13.15
N SER A 43 3.03 31.02 13.64
CA SER A 43 1.65 30.69 13.24
C SER A 43 1.14 31.40 11.98
N ALA A 44 1.73 32.53 11.58
CA ALA A 44 1.23 33.30 10.43
C ALA A 44 1.85 32.87 9.08
N ASP A 45 3.10 32.37 9.10
CA ASP A 45 3.84 32.00 7.88
C ASP A 45 3.50 30.59 7.37
N ILE A 46 3.12 29.66 8.26
CA ILE A 46 2.87 28.26 7.89
C ILE A 46 1.62 28.16 7.01
N GLY A 47 0.52 28.83 7.37
CA GLY A 47 -0.72 28.82 6.56
C GLY A 47 -0.51 29.35 5.14
N GLN A 48 0.27 30.43 4.98
CA GLN A 48 0.58 30.97 3.65
C GLN A 48 1.44 30.01 2.81
N ARG A 49 2.40 29.32 3.44
CA ARG A 49 3.23 28.31 2.79
C ARG A 49 2.44 27.06 2.41
N VAL A 50 1.47 26.66 3.23
CA VAL A 50 0.53 25.58 2.92
C VAL A 50 -0.30 25.96 1.68
N GLU A 51 -0.90 27.15 1.65
CA GLU A 51 -1.68 27.59 0.49
C GLU A 51 -0.85 27.72 -0.80
N ALA A 52 0.40 28.19 -0.71
CA ALA A 52 1.31 28.22 -1.85
C ALA A 52 1.62 26.81 -2.36
N PHE A 53 1.87 25.87 -1.45
CA PHE A 53 2.15 24.48 -1.79
C PHE A 53 0.96 23.75 -2.42
N ILE A 54 -0.26 24.02 -1.93
CA ILE A 54 -1.51 23.48 -2.48
C ILE A 54 -1.71 23.98 -3.92
N LYS A 55 -1.50 25.28 -4.16
CA LYS A 55 -1.64 25.89 -5.50
C LYS A 55 -0.62 25.38 -6.51
N GLU A 56 0.59 25.05 -6.07
CA GLU A 56 1.66 24.58 -6.96
C GLU A 56 1.54 23.09 -7.31
N SER A 57 0.91 22.27 -6.45
CA SER A 57 0.98 20.80 -6.53
C SER A 57 -0.23 20.10 -7.15
N ASP A 58 -1.24 20.83 -7.62
CA ASP A 58 -2.49 20.31 -8.22
C ASP A 58 -3.09 19.12 -7.45
N ILE A 59 -3.38 19.35 -6.16
CA ILE A 59 -3.88 18.31 -5.25
C ILE A 59 -5.41 18.33 -5.14
N ASP A 60 -5.97 17.19 -4.78
CA ASP A 60 -7.41 17.02 -4.53
C ASP A 60 -7.87 17.84 -3.32
N GLU A 61 -9.05 18.47 -3.41
CA GLU A 61 -9.58 19.38 -2.39
C GLU A 61 -9.70 18.70 -1.01
N ARG A 62 -10.10 17.42 -0.96
CA ARG A 62 -10.21 16.69 0.32
C ARG A 62 -8.85 16.48 0.98
N THR A 63 -7.80 16.40 0.18
CA THR A 63 -6.42 16.27 0.68
C THR A 63 -5.85 17.64 1.08
N ALA A 64 -6.23 18.71 0.37
CA ALA A 64 -5.91 20.08 0.73
C ALA A 64 -6.52 20.46 2.08
N ASP A 65 -7.80 20.17 2.29
CA ASP A 65 -8.50 20.39 3.56
C ASP A 65 -7.84 19.62 4.71
N ALA A 66 -7.50 18.35 4.49
CA ALA A 66 -6.78 17.56 5.49
C ALA A 66 -5.41 18.15 5.85
N LEU A 67 -4.72 18.83 4.92
CA LEU A 67 -3.47 19.52 5.22
C LEU A 67 -3.72 20.83 5.98
N ARG A 68 -4.76 21.60 5.64
CA ARG A 68 -5.16 22.85 6.33
C ARG A 68 -5.58 22.59 7.78
N ASP A 69 -6.28 21.49 8.02
CA ASP A 69 -6.79 21.10 9.34
C ASP A 69 -5.75 20.37 10.21
N ALA A 70 -4.61 20.00 9.63
CA ALA A 70 -3.55 19.30 10.36
C ALA A 70 -2.81 20.22 11.34
N ASP A 71 -2.20 19.61 12.35
CA ASP A 71 -1.39 20.34 13.35
C ASP A 71 -0.26 21.15 12.67
N PRO A 72 0.06 22.36 13.16
CA PRO A 72 1.12 23.19 12.58
C PRO A 72 2.48 22.48 12.46
N ALA A 73 2.82 21.58 13.39
CA ALA A 73 4.05 20.80 13.31
C ALA A 73 3.99 19.77 12.17
N ALA A 74 2.82 19.16 11.93
CA ALA A 74 2.62 18.20 10.84
C ALA A 74 2.63 18.90 9.47
N GLN A 75 2.01 20.07 9.38
CA GLN A 75 2.07 20.94 8.19
C GLN A 75 3.52 21.30 7.85
N GLN A 76 4.30 21.67 8.86
CA GLN A 76 5.70 22.04 8.68
C GLN A 76 6.56 20.86 8.20
N ALA A 77 6.39 19.67 8.80
CA ALA A 77 7.08 18.46 8.37
C ALA A 77 6.75 18.05 6.93
N VAL A 78 5.52 18.30 6.47
CA VAL A 78 5.12 18.06 5.08
C VAL A 78 5.77 19.08 4.14
N LEU A 79 5.81 20.35 4.51
CA LEU A 79 6.44 21.42 3.73
C LEU A 79 7.97 21.26 3.65
N GLU A 80 8.63 20.79 4.72
CA GLU A 80 10.06 20.53 4.76
C GLU A 80 10.50 19.38 3.82
N ARG A 81 9.59 18.45 3.52
CA ARG A 81 9.82 17.34 2.57
C ARG A 81 9.81 17.78 1.09
N GLY A 82 9.48 19.04 0.80
CA GLY A 82 9.57 19.64 -0.53
C GLY A 82 8.40 19.30 -1.47
N THR A 83 8.49 19.81 -2.70
CA THR A 83 7.43 19.78 -3.73
C THR A 83 7.07 18.37 -4.20
N LEU A 84 5.87 18.21 -4.78
CA LEU A 84 5.33 16.93 -5.27
C LEU A 84 5.41 16.77 -6.79
N SER A 85 6.09 17.68 -7.49
CA SER A 85 6.10 17.81 -8.96
C SER A 85 6.68 16.60 -9.72
N ASN A 86 7.46 15.74 -9.07
CA ASN A 86 8.04 14.52 -9.69
C ASN A 86 7.26 13.23 -9.35
N THR A 87 5.97 13.34 -9.06
CA THR A 87 5.14 12.22 -8.60
C THR A 87 4.01 11.92 -9.58
N ARG A 88 3.75 10.62 -9.80
CA ARG A 88 2.64 10.15 -10.63
C ARG A 88 1.26 10.55 -10.10
N ASP A 89 1.10 10.63 -8.77
CA ASP A 89 -0.13 11.03 -8.08
C ASP A 89 0.19 11.89 -6.83
N PRO A 90 0.20 13.23 -6.92
CA PRO A 90 0.59 14.12 -5.82
C PRO A 90 -0.35 13.97 -4.59
N SER A 91 -1.66 13.83 -4.81
CA SER A 91 -2.67 13.65 -3.75
C SER A 91 -2.47 12.38 -2.92
N GLN A 92 -1.99 11.27 -3.51
CA GLN A 92 -1.72 10.03 -2.77
C GLN A 92 -0.46 10.15 -1.91
N VAL A 93 0.59 10.75 -2.48
CA VAL A 93 1.85 10.96 -1.77
C VAL A 93 1.68 11.97 -0.65
N LEU A 94 0.89 13.03 -0.83
CA LEU A 94 0.57 13.97 0.23
C LEU A 94 -0.16 13.27 1.39
N ARG A 95 -1.17 12.43 1.11
CA ARG A 95 -1.86 11.64 2.15
C ARG A 95 -0.94 10.66 2.87
N ALA A 96 0.05 10.09 2.19
CA ALA A 96 1.06 9.24 2.82
C ALA A 96 1.99 10.07 3.73
N ARG A 97 2.46 11.23 3.26
CA ARG A 97 3.32 12.15 4.02
C ARG A 97 2.60 12.70 5.25
N LEU A 98 1.33 13.07 5.11
CA LEU A 98 0.51 13.58 6.19
C LEU A 98 0.27 12.53 7.27
N ARG A 99 -0.03 11.27 6.88
CA ARG A 99 -0.14 10.16 7.84
C ARG A 99 1.15 9.89 8.60
N ALA A 100 2.32 10.03 7.96
CA ALA A 100 3.60 9.92 8.63
C ALA A 100 3.83 11.11 9.58
N ALA A 101 3.61 12.34 9.13
CA ALA A 101 3.78 13.55 9.95
C ALA A 101 2.85 13.56 11.18
N LEU A 102 1.62 13.09 11.06
CA LEU A 102 0.68 12.98 12.18
C LEU A 102 1.10 11.91 13.20
N ARG A 103 1.81 10.86 12.78
CA ARG A 103 2.40 9.88 13.70
C ARG A 103 3.59 10.45 14.45
N ASP A 104 4.36 11.30 13.79
CA ASP A 104 5.55 11.95 14.36
C ASP A 104 5.20 13.12 15.32
N VAL A 105 3.99 13.70 15.20
CA VAL A 105 3.51 14.82 16.02
C VAL A 105 2.73 14.37 17.27
N ALA A 106 2.32 13.10 17.35
CA ALA A 106 1.68 12.56 18.54
C ALA A 106 2.73 12.34 19.66
N PRO A 107 2.56 12.92 20.86
CA PRO A 107 3.44 12.63 21.99
C PRO A 107 3.24 11.17 22.42
N GLU A 108 4.34 10.42 22.49
CA GLU A 108 4.38 9.02 22.89
C GLU A 108 3.59 8.75 24.18
N GLY A 109 2.66 7.80 24.10
CA GLY A 109 1.96 7.25 25.26
C GLY A 109 0.79 6.36 24.87
N GLY A 110 1.05 5.07 24.64
CA GLY A 110 -0.03 4.07 24.60
C GLY A 110 0.19 2.92 23.62
N ASP A 111 1.04 1.98 23.99
CA ASP A 111 1.16 0.66 23.38
C ASP A 111 -0.08 -0.18 23.76
N VAL A 112 -1.04 -0.30 22.84
CA VAL A 112 -2.00 -1.41 22.82
C VAL A 112 -1.94 -2.03 21.44
N GLY A 113 -1.43 -3.26 21.41
CA GLY A 113 -1.17 -4.03 20.20
C GLY A 113 -2.42 -4.41 19.42
N GLY A 114 -2.25 -4.56 18.11
CA GLY A 114 -3.28 -5.10 17.23
C GLY A 114 -3.03 -4.88 15.75
N GLY A 115 -2.00 -5.55 15.19
CA GLY A 115 -2.02 -5.99 13.79
C GLY A 115 -1.38 -5.09 12.73
N GLY A 116 -0.15 -5.43 12.34
CA GLY A 116 0.28 -5.31 10.94
C GLY A 116 1.22 -4.15 10.56
N SER A 117 2.50 -4.52 10.40
CA SER A 117 3.57 -3.86 9.64
C SER A 117 4.55 -2.98 10.43
N GLY A 118 5.86 -3.21 10.19
CA GLY A 118 7.02 -2.87 11.03
C GLY A 118 7.30 -1.37 11.27
N GLY A 119 8.22 -1.00 12.17
CA GLY A 119 9.12 -1.78 13.01
C GLY A 119 10.06 -0.85 13.81
N GLY A 120 10.34 -1.23 15.07
CA GLY A 120 11.43 -0.75 15.96
C GLY A 120 11.31 0.71 16.42
N GLY A 121 11.51 1.10 17.68
CA GLY A 121 11.99 0.50 18.91
C GLY A 121 11.93 1.63 19.96
N ALA A 122 11.51 1.34 21.19
CA ALA A 122 12.41 1.21 22.33
C ALA A 122 12.79 2.52 23.04
N GLY A 123 12.28 2.67 24.28
CA GLY A 123 12.98 3.27 25.41
C GLY A 123 12.82 4.79 25.54
N ALA A 124 11.97 5.29 26.44
CA ALA A 124 12.13 5.35 27.90
C ALA A 124 13.25 6.30 28.41
N ALA A 125 12.94 6.91 29.57
CA ALA A 125 13.78 7.74 30.45
C ALA A 125 13.74 9.24 30.13
N ALA A 126 13.00 10.04 30.91
CA ALA A 126 13.33 10.52 32.25
C ALA A 126 14.28 11.73 32.25
N ALA A 127 13.82 12.80 32.90
CA ALA A 127 14.51 13.56 33.96
C ALA A 127 14.32 15.08 33.82
N GLY A 128 13.57 15.63 34.78
CA GLY A 128 14.01 16.74 35.61
C GLY A 128 14.02 18.16 35.03
N GLY A 129 13.58 19.11 35.87
CA GLY A 129 14.15 20.47 35.83
C GLY A 129 13.14 21.62 35.85
N SER A 130 12.71 21.95 37.06
CA SER A 130 11.90 23.10 37.47
C SER A 130 12.29 24.47 36.86
N ALA A 131 11.29 25.26 36.47
CA ALA A 131 11.25 26.70 36.74
C ALA A 131 9.79 27.21 36.64
N ARG A 132 9.23 27.59 37.79
CA ARG A 132 7.93 28.29 37.87
C ARG A 132 8.06 29.65 37.20
N VAL A 133 7.15 29.95 36.26
CA VAL A 133 6.84 31.32 35.83
C VAL A 133 5.44 31.66 36.35
N ILE A 134 5.38 32.74 37.13
CA ILE A 134 4.17 33.31 37.71
C ILE A 134 3.34 33.94 36.57
N ALA A 135 2.12 33.47 36.39
CA ALA A 135 1.15 34.09 35.48
C ALA A 135 0.49 35.31 36.14
N PRO A 136 0.17 36.39 35.39
CA PRO A 136 -0.60 37.51 35.92
C PRO A 136 -2.03 37.05 36.25
N GLN A 137 -2.46 37.36 37.47
CA GLN A 137 -3.81 37.09 37.94
C GLN A 137 -4.79 38.05 37.23
N VAL A 138 -5.73 37.49 36.47
CA VAL A 138 -6.91 38.22 35.98
C VAL A 138 -7.79 38.54 37.19
N VAL A 139 -7.68 39.77 37.70
CA VAL A 139 -8.60 40.31 38.69
C VAL A 139 -9.88 40.75 37.97
N GLY A 140 -11.01 40.11 38.28
CA GLY A 140 -12.34 40.64 37.97
C GLY A 140 -13.16 39.93 36.89
N GLY A 141 -13.22 38.59 36.89
CA GLY A 141 -14.23 37.85 36.12
C GLY A 141 -15.50 37.66 36.95
N PHE A 142 -16.48 38.57 36.80
CA PHE A 142 -17.82 38.49 37.39
C PHE A 142 -18.54 37.22 36.89
N ARG A 143 -18.31 36.09 37.57
CA ARG A 143 -19.09 34.86 37.40
C ARG A 143 -20.40 35.05 38.14
N GLY A 144 -21.52 35.14 37.42
CA GLY A 144 -22.84 34.94 38.01
C GLY A 144 -23.94 35.96 37.70
N SER A 145 -23.97 36.59 36.52
CA SER A 145 -25.22 37.24 36.13
C SER A 145 -26.25 36.14 35.82
N THR A 146 -27.40 36.17 36.51
CA THR A 146 -28.52 35.24 36.29
C THR A 146 -28.95 35.18 34.82
N ALA A 147 -28.74 36.28 34.08
CA ALA A 147 -28.99 36.38 32.65
C ALA A 147 -28.09 35.47 31.79
N GLN A 148 -26.78 35.36 32.09
CA GLN A 148 -25.89 34.44 31.35
C GLN A 148 -26.22 32.97 31.65
N ALA A 149 -26.55 32.65 32.90
CA ALA A 149 -26.98 31.30 33.28
C ALA A 149 -28.31 30.92 32.59
N ALA A 150 -29.27 31.83 32.52
CA ALA A 150 -30.53 31.63 31.82
C ALA A 150 -30.34 31.45 30.30
N HIS A 151 -29.45 32.23 29.67
CA HIS A 151 -29.17 32.09 28.25
C HIS A 151 -28.51 30.75 27.91
N ILE A 152 -27.52 30.31 28.70
CA ILE A 152 -26.87 29.00 28.52
C ILE A 152 -27.87 27.85 28.76
N ALA A 153 -28.77 27.99 29.74
CA ALA A 153 -29.81 27.00 29.97
C ALA A 153 -30.83 26.94 28.81
N ALA A 154 -31.21 28.09 28.27
CA ALA A 154 -32.15 28.19 27.15
C ALA A 154 -31.58 27.60 25.86
N THR A 155 -30.31 27.86 25.54
CA THR A 155 -29.65 27.30 24.34
C THR A 155 -29.46 25.79 24.44
N LYS A 156 -29.08 25.28 25.61
CA LYS A 156 -29.02 23.83 25.86
C LYS A 156 -30.38 23.16 25.74
N LYS A 157 -31.43 23.80 26.24
CA LYS A 157 -32.80 23.30 26.12
C LYS A 157 -33.26 23.28 24.66
N ALA A 158 -33.04 24.36 23.91
CA ALA A 158 -33.37 24.41 22.48
C ALA A 158 -32.60 23.37 21.65
N ALA A 159 -31.32 23.14 21.97
CA ALA A 159 -30.54 22.08 21.34
C ALA A 159 -31.07 20.68 21.69
N ALA A 160 -31.48 20.45 22.93
CA ALA A 160 -32.08 19.18 23.35
C ALA A 160 -33.46 18.95 22.73
N ASP A 161 -34.28 19.99 22.59
CA ASP A 161 -35.60 19.90 21.97
C ASP A 161 -35.46 19.67 20.46
N SER A 162 -34.52 20.33 19.77
CA SER A 162 -34.20 20.05 18.36
C SER A 162 -33.64 18.63 18.14
N ALA A 163 -32.85 18.13 19.10
CA ALA A 163 -32.37 16.75 19.05
C ALA A 163 -33.53 15.75 19.21
N ARG A 164 -34.47 16.00 20.12
CA ARG A 164 -35.68 15.18 20.31
C ARG A 164 -36.60 15.21 19.10
N GLU A 165 -36.78 16.37 18.47
CA GLU A 165 -37.59 16.52 17.26
C GLU A 165 -37.00 15.73 16.09
N LYS A 166 -35.69 15.85 15.85
CA LYS A 166 -34.96 15.00 14.87
C LYS A 166 -35.07 13.53 15.22
N GLU A 167 -35.09 13.20 16.52
CA GLU A 167 -35.28 11.82 16.99
C GLU A 167 -36.67 11.28 16.63
N GLN A 168 -37.70 12.11 16.81
CA GLN A 168 -39.07 11.78 16.47
C GLN A 168 -39.25 11.62 14.95
N ASP A 169 -38.64 12.52 14.18
CA ASP A 169 -38.73 12.51 12.71
C ASP A 169 -38.09 11.28 12.08
N TRP A 170 -36.92 10.82 12.55
CA TRP A 170 -36.34 9.58 12.02
C TRP A 170 -37.17 8.35 12.40
N LYS A 171 -37.77 8.34 13.61
CA LYS A 171 -38.67 7.25 14.04
C LYS A 171 -39.88 7.18 13.11
N ASN A 172 -40.53 8.32 12.86
CA ASN A 172 -41.66 8.42 11.94
C ASN A 172 -41.28 8.01 10.51
N ALA A 173 -40.13 8.46 10.00
CA ALA A 173 -39.64 8.09 8.67
C ALA A 173 -39.33 6.58 8.56
N SER A 174 -38.74 5.99 9.60
CA SER A 174 -38.49 4.54 9.65
C SER A 174 -39.78 3.74 9.72
N GLU A 175 -40.78 4.21 10.46
CA GLU A 175 -42.11 3.58 10.52
C GLU A 175 -42.82 3.64 9.16
N VAL A 176 -42.71 4.75 8.44
CA VAL A 176 -43.23 4.90 7.07
C VAL A 176 -42.50 3.96 6.09
N ALA A 177 -41.17 3.82 6.20
CA ALA A 177 -40.38 2.91 5.38
C ALA A 177 -40.72 1.43 5.64
N VAL A 178 -40.97 1.06 6.90
CA VAL A 178 -41.39 -0.29 7.28
C VAL A 178 -42.83 -0.56 6.83
N ARG A 179 -43.75 0.39 7.02
CA ARG A 179 -45.17 0.25 6.65
C ARG A 179 -45.40 0.23 5.14
N SER A 180 -44.58 0.95 4.37
CA SER A 180 -44.66 0.97 2.91
C SER A 180 -43.93 -0.20 2.23
N GLY A 181 -43.07 -0.95 2.96
CA GLY A 181 -42.32 -2.09 2.42
C GLY A 181 -41.28 -1.75 1.34
N LEU A 182 -41.22 -0.48 0.89
CA LEU A 182 -40.37 -0.01 -0.22
C LEU A 182 -38.88 -0.19 0.07
N GLY A 183 -38.47 -0.10 1.34
CA GLY A 183 -37.09 -0.31 1.74
C GLY A 183 -36.66 -1.79 1.77
N LEU A 184 -37.59 -2.70 2.03
CA LEU A 184 -37.30 -4.14 2.11
C LEU A 184 -37.24 -4.76 0.72
N GLN A 185 -38.14 -4.37 -0.19
CA GLN A 185 -38.13 -4.85 -1.57
C GLN A 185 -36.85 -4.48 -2.31
N ALA A 186 -36.37 -3.24 -2.16
CA ALA A 186 -35.11 -2.82 -2.79
C ALA A 186 -33.87 -3.56 -2.22
N VAL A 187 -33.89 -3.92 -0.93
CA VAL A 187 -32.81 -4.69 -0.30
C VAL A 187 -32.87 -6.17 -0.71
N GLU A 188 -34.07 -6.75 -0.82
CA GLU A 188 -34.30 -8.10 -1.31
C GLU A 188 -33.90 -8.24 -2.78
N GLU A 189 -34.29 -7.30 -3.64
CA GLU A 189 -33.88 -7.28 -5.06
C GLU A 189 -32.36 -7.13 -5.20
N ARG A 190 -31.72 -6.29 -4.38
CA ARG A 190 -30.25 -6.16 -4.37
C ARG A 190 -29.59 -7.46 -3.95
N LYS A 191 -30.12 -8.14 -2.92
CA LYS A 191 -29.62 -9.43 -2.45
C LYS A 191 -29.82 -10.53 -3.48
N GLN A 192 -30.97 -10.57 -4.15
CA GLN A 192 -31.24 -11.51 -5.24
C GLN A 192 -30.30 -11.28 -6.41
N ARG A 193 -30.09 -10.04 -6.85
CA ARG A 193 -29.11 -9.71 -7.89
C ARG A 193 -27.69 -10.11 -7.51
N GLU A 194 -27.29 -9.89 -6.26
CA GLU A 194 -25.97 -10.29 -5.76
C GLU A 194 -25.81 -11.82 -5.68
N GLU A 195 -26.88 -12.53 -5.27
CA GLU A 195 -26.92 -13.99 -5.27
C GLU A 195 -26.92 -14.57 -6.69
N GLU A 196 -27.66 -13.98 -7.62
CA GLU A 196 -27.66 -14.35 -9.04
C GLU A 196 -26.31 -14.07 -9.69
N GLU A 197 -25.68 -12.94 -9.41
CA GLU A 197 -24.33 -12.63 -9.90
C GLU A 197 -23.30 -13.62 -9.34
N ARG A 198 -23.42 -13.97 -8.05
CA ARG A 198 -22.58 -14.99 -7.42
C ARG A 198 -22.80 -16.37 -8.06
N GLN A 199 -24.05 -16.75 -8.30
CA GLN A 199 -24.39 -18.01 -8.97
C GLN A 199 -23.92 -18.02 -10.43
N ALA A 200 -24.01 -16.90 -11.15
CA ALA A 200 -23.52 -16.77 -12.51
C ALA A 200 -21.99 -16.88 -12.58
N ARG A 201 -21.28 -16.26 -11.63
CA ARG A 201 -19.81 -16.39 -11.49
C ARG A 201 -19.43 -17.85 -11.21
N GLU A 202 -20.09 -18.50 -10.26
CA GLU A 202 -19.82 -19.91 -9.93
C GLU A 202 -20.15 -20.84 -11.11
N ALA A 203 -21.25 -20.59 -11.83
CA ALA A 203 -21.60 -21.35 -13.03
C ALA A 203 -20.60 -21.13 -14.18
N ALA A 204 -20.07 -19.91 -14.34
CA ALA A 204 -19.01 -19.63 -15.31
C ALA A 204 -17.71 -20.35 -14.95
N GLU A 205 -17.28 -20.29 -13.69
CA GLU A 205 -16.10 -21.01 -13.19
C GLU A 205 -16.25 -22.52 -13.36
N ARG A 206 -17.44 -23.09 -13.07
CA ARG A 206 -17.72 -24.52 -13.29
C ARG A 206 -17.62 -24.90 -14.76
N ARG A 207 -18.16 -24.07 -15.67
CA ARG A 207 -18.07 -24.28 -17.13
C ARG A 207 -16.63 -24.21 -17.61
N GLU A 208 -15.84 -23.27 -17.09
CA GLU A 208 -14.42 -23.16 -17.42
C GLU A 208 -13.62 -24.35 -16.88
N ALA A 209 -13.87 -24.79 -15.65
CA ALA A 209 -13.25 -25.96 -15.07
C ALA A 209 -13.57 -27.23 -15.88
N GLU A 210 -14.82 -27.40 -16.32
CA GLU A 210 -15.22 -28.53 -17.18
C GLU A 210 -14.49 -28.50 -18.53
N ARG A 211 -14.36 -27.32 -19.15
CA ARG A 211 -13.59 -27.15 -20.39
C ARG A 211 -12.12 -27.51 -20.20
N LEU A 212 -11.49 -27.05 -19.12
CA LEU A 212 -10.09 -27.37 -18.82
C LEU A 212 -9.89 -28.86 -18.54
N LEU A 213 -10.83 -29.50 -17.85
CA LEU A 213 -10.80 -30.95 -17.62
C LEU A 213 -10.92 -31.72 -18.93
N ARG A 214 -11.82 -31.30 -19.83
CA ARG A 214 -11.96 -31.91 -21.15
C ARG A 214 -10.70 -31.75 -21.98
N GLU A 215 -10.12 -30.55 -22.02
CA GLU A 215 -8.88 -30.29 -22.75
C GLU A 215 -7.71 -31.12 -22.17
N ALA A 216 -7.61 -31.20 -20.84
CA ALA A 216 -6.60 -32.03 -20.18
C ALA A 216 -6.79 -33.53 -20.49
N ALA A 217 -8.04 -34.01 -20.54
CA ALA A 217 -8.34 -35.39 -20.93
C ALA A 217 -7.98 -35.66 -22.40
N GLU A 218 -8.30 -34.73 -23.31
CA GLU A 218 -7.93 -34.83 -24.72
C GLU A 218 -6.41 -34.82 -24.92
N ARG A 219 -5.68 -33.99 -24.17
CA ARG A 219 -4.20 -33.98 -24.17
C ARG A 219 -3.62 -35.30 -23.68
N ARG A 220 -4.13 -35.82 -22.56
CA ARG A 220 -3.70 -37.12 -22.03
C ARG A 220 -3.98 -38.26 -23.01
N ALA A 221 -5.13 -38.24 -23.69
CA ALA A 221 -5.46 -39.24 -24.70
C ALA A 221 -4.50 -39.19 -25.91
N ARG A 222 -4.13 -37.98 -26.37
CA ARG A 222 -3.13 -37.80 -27.45
C ARG A 222 -1.76 -38.31 -27.02
N GLU A 223 -1.32 -37.96 -25.81
CA GLU A 223 -0.04 -38.42 -25.26
C GLU A 223 -0.02 -39.95 -25.10
N GLU A 224 -1.12 -40.57 -24.67
CA GLU A 224 -1.22 -42.03 -24.58
C GLU A 224 -1.19 -42.69 -25.96
N GLU A 225 -1.90 -42.13 -26.95
CA GLU A 225 -1.89 -42.63 -28.32
C GLU A 225 -0.49 -42.52 -28.96
N GLU A 226 0.19 -41.39 -28.76
CA GLU A 226 1.57 -41.20 -29.22
C GLU A 226 2.51 -42.19 -28.54
N ALA A 227 2.38 -42.41 -27.24
CA ALA A 227 3.16 -43.41 -26.51
C ALA A 227 2.91 -44.83 -27.03
N ARG A 228 1.66 -45.18 -27.37
CA ARG A 228 1.31 -46.47 -28.00
C ARG A 228 1.98 -46.62 -29.36
N ARG A 229 1.90 -45.60 -30.22
CA ARG A 229 2.55 -45.58 -31.54
C ARG A 229 4.07 -45.70 -31.43
N ALA A 230 4.68 -44.96 -30.51
CA ALA A 230 6.11 -45.01 -30.25
C ALA A 230 6.56 -46.40 -29.78
N LYS A 231 5.75 -47.05 -28.92
CA LYS A 231 6.02 -48.43 -28.48
C LYS A 231 5.92 -49.43 -29.64
N GLU A 232 4.88 -49.33 -30.45
CA GLU A 232 4.71 -50.18 -31.63
C GLU A 232 5.86 -50.00 -32.63
N GLU A 233 6.29 -48.76 -32.87
CA GLU A 233 7.43 -48.48 -33.74
C GLU A 233 8.74 -49.02 -33.16
N ALA A 234 8.97 -48.88 -31.86
CA ALA A 234 10.14 -49.45 -31.19
C ALA A 234 10.16 -50.98 -31.28
N ASP A 235 9.01 -51.64 -31.09
CA ASP A 235 8.90 -53.09 -31.23
C ASP A 235 9.09 -53.52 -32.69
N ARG A 236 8.60 -52.75 -33.67
CA ARG A 236 8.88 -53.00 -35.10
C ARG A 236 10.36 -52.89 -35.40
N ARG A 237 11.02 -51.81 -34.95
CA ARG A 237 12.47 -51.60 -35.13
C ARG A 237 13.29 -52.74 -34.50
N ARG A 238 12.91 -53.21 -33.31
CA ARG A 238 13.55 -54.36 -32.66
C ARG A 238 13.40 -55.65 -33.47
N ARG A 239 12.24 -55.89 -34.06
CA ARG A 239 12.03 -57.05 -34.96
C ARG A 239 12.87 -56.95 -36.22
N GLU A 240 12.86 -55.80 -36.89
CA GLU A 240 13.68 -55.55 -38.08
C GLU A 240 15.19 -55.69 -37.78
N GLU A 241 15.65 -55.21 -36.63
CA GLU A 241 17.05 -55.35 -36.20
C GLU A 241 17.40 -56.81 -35.90
N ALA A 242 16.52 -57.55 -35.21
CA ALA A 242 16.71 -58.97 -34.95
C ALA A 242 16.74 -59.80 -36.24
N GLU A 243 15.87 -59.50 -37.21
CA GLU A 243 15.86 -60.13 -38.53
C GLU A 243 17.15 -59.83 -39.31
N ARG A 244 17.61 -58.57 -39.31
CA ARG A 244 18.89 -58.20 -39.92
C ARG A 244 20.07 -58.89 -39.26
N ALA A 245 20.06 -58.99 -37.93
CA ALA A 245 21.11 -59.69 -37.19
C ALA A 245 21.12 -61.19 -37.53
N ALA A 246 19.95 -61.82 -37.60
CA ALA A 246 19.80 -63.22 -37.98
C ALA A 246 20.25 -63.47 -39.43
N GLN A 247 19.88 -62.58 -40.37
CA GLN A 247 20.35 -62.67 -41.76
C GLN A 247 21.87 -62.53 -41.84
N ALA A 248 22.46 -61.56 -41.14
CA ALA A 248 23.91 -61.37 -41.10
C ALA A 248 24.65 -62.56 -40.45
N GLU A 249 24.03 -63.24 -39.49
CA GLU A 249 24.56 -64.49 -38.92
C GLU A 249 24.46 -65.66 -39.91
N ALA A 250 23.33 -65.81 -40.60
CA ALA A 250 23.17 -66.82 -41.64
C ALA A 250 24.18 -66.63 -42.79
N ASP A 251 24.37 -65.40 -43.26
CA ASP A 251 25.34 -65.07 -44.30
C ASP A 251 26.79 -65.35 -43.84
N ARG A 252 27.11 -65.10 -42.56
CA ARG A 252 28.42 -65.44 -41.99
C ARG A 252 28.63 -66.95 -41.95
N ARG A 253 27.65 -67.71 -41.48
CA ARG A 253 27.71 -69.18 -41.45
C ARG A 253 27.87 -69.76 -42.84
N ALA A 254 27.14 -69.24 -43.84
CA ALA A 254 27.27 -69.68 -45.22
C ALA A 254 28.70 -69.48 -45.76
N ARG A 255 29.33 -68.32 -45.49
CA ARG A 255 30.73 -68.07 -45.88
C ARG A 255 31.71 -69.01 -45.17
N GLU A 256 31.52 -69.26 -43.88
CA GLU A 256 32.36 -70.21 -43.13
C GLU A 256 32.19 -71.66 -43.61
N GLU A 257 31.00 -72.04 -44.07
CA GLU A 257 30.75 -73.35 -44.69
C GLU A 257 31.39 -73.46 -46.08
N GLU A 258 31.33 -72.40 -46.89
CA GLU A 258 32.03 -72.33 -48.18
C GLU A 258 33.55 -72.43 -48.02
N GLU A 259 34.15 -71.78 -47.01
CA GLU A 259 35.59 -71.87 -46.73
C GLU A 259 36.05 -73.25 -46.22
N ARG A 260 35.12 -74.09 -45.72
CA ARG A 260 35.42 -75.44 -45.21
C ARG A 260 35.38 -76.53 -46.30
N GLN A 261 34.81 -76.24 -47.46
CA GLN A 261 34.70 -77.16 -48.61
C GLN A 261 35.91 -77.05 -49.54
#